data_AF-A0A371FWM1-F1
#
_entry.id   AF-A0A371FWM1-F1
#
_cell.length_a   1.000
_cell.length_b   1.000
_cell.length_c   1.000
_cell.angle_alpha   90.00
_cell.angle_beta   90.00
_cell.angle_gamma   90.00
#
_symmetry.space_group_name_H-M   'P 1'
#
loop_
_entity.id
_entity.type
_entity.pdbx_description
1 polymer ?
#
loop_
_entity_poly.entity_id
_entity_poly.type
_entity_poly.pdbx_seq_one_letter_code
_entity_poly.pdbx_strand_id
1 'polypeptide(L)'
;MAILLGEILQSVELWLKLIKKPQPQAFVNPNLDPVLLVPGVGGSMLNAVNNSDGSQERVWVRFLSAEYKLKTKLWSRYDPSTGKTVSMDPNSTIVVPEDRHGLYSIDILDPDLMIGGESVYYFHDMIVEMRKWGFQEGKTLFGFGYDFRQSNRLQETMDRLAAKLESIYNAAGGKKINIITHSMGGLLVKCFMCLQSDIFEKYVKNWVAIAAPFQGAPGTINSTFLNGMSFVEGWEQSLYISKWSMHQLEEKRVQ
;
A
#
# COMPACT_ATOMS: atom_id res chain seq x y z
N MET A 1 -39.18 -17.49 -9.31
CA MET A 1 -38.20 -16.39 -9.40
C MET A 1 -36.81 -16.74 -8.87
N ALA A 2 -36.66 -17.51 -7.78
CA ALA A 2 -35.33 -17.88 -7.25
C ALA A 2 -34.51 -18.82 -8.16
N ILE A 3 -35.17 -19.73 -8.88
CA ILE A 3 -34.51 -20.71 -9.78
C ILE A 3 -33.85 -20.00 -10.98
N LEU A 4 -34.53 -19.01 -11.55
CA LEU A 4 -34.05 -18.25 -12.71
C LEU A 4 -32.80 -17.40 -12.39
N LEU A 5 -32.72 -16.87 -11.17
CA LEU A 5 -31.59 -16.04 -10.74
C LEU A 5 -30.31 -16.89 -10.58
N GLY A 6 -30.45 -18.11 -10.05
CA GLY A 6 -29.34 -19.06 -9.88
C GLY A 6 -28.76 -19.54 -11.21
N GLU A 7 -29.61 -19.83 -12.20
CA GLU A 7 -29.19 -20.24 -13.54
C GLU A 7 -28.47 -19.13 -14.30
N ILE A 8 -28.93 -17.87 -14.15
CA ILE A 8 -28.25 -16.70 -14.72
C ILE A 8 -26.88 -16.51 -14.07
N LEU A 9 -26.78 -16.64 -12.74
CA LEU A 9 -25.52 -16.47 -12.02
C LEU A 9 -24.49 -17.54 -12.44
N GLN A 10 -24.93 -18.79 -12.56
CA GLN A 10 -24.09 -19.90 -12.98
C GLN A 10 -23.63 -19.76 -14.45
N SER A 11 -24.51 -19.24 -15.31
CA SER A 11 -24.18 -18.93 -16.71
C SER A 11 -23.17 -17.80 -16.83
N VAL A 12 -23.31 -16.75 -16.00
CA VAL A 12 -22.34 -15.64 -15.92
C VAL A 12 -20.99 -16.14 -15.40
N GLU A 13 -20.97 -16.99 -14.37
CA GLU A 13 -19.73 -17.60 -13.87
C GLU A 13 -19.03 -18.48 -14.92
N LEU A 14 -19.79 -19.29 -15.67
CA LEU A 14 -19.26 -20.11 -16.76
C LEU A 14 -18.73 -19.23 -17.90
N TRP A 15 -19.45 -18.17 -18.26
CA TRP A 15 -19.02 -17.22 -19.29
C TRP A 15 -17.76 -16.46 -18.88
N LEU A 16 -17.65 -16.03 -17.62
CA LEU A 16 -16.44 -15.42 -17.04
C LEU A 16 -15.25 -16.39 -17.02
N LYS A 17 -15.48 -17.68 -16.74
CA LYS A 17 -14.45 -18.73 -16.82
C LYS A 17 -13.98 -18.97 -18.25
N LEU A 18 -14.88 -18.87 -19.24
CA LEU A 18 -14.57 -19.05 -20.66
C LEU A 18 -13.82 -17.84 -21.28
N ILE A 19 -14.05 -16.63 -20.77
CA ILE A 19 -13.35 -15.40 -21.23
C ILE A 19 -11.98 -15.23 -20.59
N LYS A 20 -11.77 -15.81 -19.39
CA LYS A 20 -10.44 -15.90 -18.81
C LYS A 20 -9.56 -16.74 -19.73
N LYS A 21 -8.80 -16.06 -20.59
CA LYS A 21 -7.72 -16.67 -21.37
C LYS A 21 -6.88 -17.53 -20.42
N PRO A 22 -6.54 -18.79 -20.77
CA PRO A 22 -5.60 -19.57 -19.99
C PRO A 22 -4.33 -18.73 -19.84
N GLN A 23 -4.06 -18.29 -18.62
CA GLN A 23 -2.79 -17.63 -18.31
C GLN A 23 -1.72 -18.67 -18.68
N PRO A 24 -0.76 -18.33 -19.57
CA PRO A 24 0.34 -19.23 -19.90
C PRO A 24 0.92 -19.76 -18.60
N GLN A 25 1.19 -21.06 -18.53
CA GLN A 25 1.75 -21.69 -17.33
C GLN A 25 2.94 -20.83 -16.88
N ALA A 26 2.78 -20.15 -15.75
CA ALA A 26 3.72 -19.12 -15.35
C ALA A 26 5.10 -19.77 -15.28
N PHE A 27 6.04 -19.26 -16.08
CA PHE A 27 7.43 -19.65 -15.93
C PHE A 27 7.79 -19.46 -14.47
N VAL A 28 8.36 -20.47 -13.84
CA VAL A 28 8.72 -20.43 -12.41
C VAL A 28 10.19 -20.73 -12.32
N ASN A 29 10.95 -19.79 -11.76
CA ASN A 29 12.36 -19.98 -11.49
C ASN A 29 12.58 -20.16 -9.97
N PRO A 30 12.82 -21.40 -9.48
CA PRO A 30 12.99 -21.67 -8.05
C PRO A 30 14.30 -21.12 -7.48
N ASN A 31 15.25 -20.72 -8.34
CA ASN A 31 16.56 -20.25 -7.91
C ASN A 31 16.56 -18.75 -7.56
N LEU A 32 15.51 -18.00 -7.89
CA LEU A 32 15.41 -16.59 -7.55
C LEU A 32 15.44 -16.38 -6.02
N ASP A 33 16.13 -15.32 -5.61
CA ASP A 33 16.06 -14.81 -4.24
C ASP A 33 14.73 -14.07 -4.04
N PRO A 34 14.13 -14.13 -2.84
CA PRO A 34 12.88 -13.45 -2.57
C PRO A 34 13.03 -11.93 -2.66
N VAL A 35 11.98 -11.27 -3.15
CA VAL A 35 11.88 -9.82 -3.28
C VAL A 35 10.72 -9.28 -2.46
N LEU A 36 10.99 -8.21 -1.71
CA LEU A 36 9.98 -7.43 -0.99
C LEU A 36 9.85 -6.04 -1.59
N LEU A 37 8.64 -5.67 -2.01
CA LEU A 37 8.31 -4.36 -2.55
C LEU A 37 7.73 -3.46 -1.46
N VAL A 38 8.28 -2.25 -1.31
CA VAL A 38 7.84 -1.27 -0.30
C VAL A 38 7.48 0.06 -1.00
N PRO A 39 6.23 0.53 -0.87
CA PRO A 39 5.73 1.70 -1.57
C PRO A 39 6.22 3.02 -0.96
N GLY A 40 5.96 4.12 -1.65
CA GLY A 40 6.14 5.47 -1.14
C GLY A 40 4.93 6.00 -0.38
N VAL A 41 4.96 7.30 -0.06
CA VAL A 41 3.80 8.01 0.50
C VAL A 41 2.61 7.93 -0.45
N GLY A 42 1.43 7.59 0.06
CA GLY A 42 0.23 7.38 -0.76
C GLY A 42 0.19 6.08 -1.56
N GLY A 43 1.28 5.30 -1.61
CA GLY A 43 1.39 4.10 -2.45
C GLY A 43 0.88 2.80 -1.81
N SER A 44 0.15 2.89 -0.68
CA SER A 44 -0.50 1.74 -0.05
C SER A 44 -2.01 1.99 0.03
N MET A 45 -2.83 0.99 -0.25
CA MET A 45 -4.26 1.03 0.04
C MET A 45 -4.50 1.08 1.56
N LEU A 46 -5.46 1.89 2.01
CA LEU A 46 -5.91 1.95 3.40
C LEU A 46 -7.40 1.62 3.48
N ASN A 47 -7.77 0.76 4.42
CA ASN A 47 -9.14 0.43 4.76
C ASN A 47 -9.47 0.98 6.15
N ALA A 48 -10.68 1.51 6.31
CA ALA A 48 -11.28 1.73 7.62
C ALA A 48 -12.05 0.47 8.03
N VAL A 49 -11.75 -0.05 9.21
CA VAL A 49 -12.47 -1.16 9.84
C VAL A 49 -13.38 -0.57 10.89
N ASN A 50 -14.68 -0.84 10.79
CA ASN A 50 -15.63 -0.44 11.82
C ASN A 50 -15.43 -1.30 13.08
N ASN A 51 -15.24 -0.64 14.22
CA ASN A 51 -14.93 -1.30 15.49
C ASN A 51 -16.12 -2.10 16.04
N SER A 52 -17.36 -1.82 15.61
CA SER A 52 -18.56 -2.50 16.12
C SER A 52 -18.88 -3.81 15.41
N ASP A 53 -18.69 -3.87 14.08
CA ASP A 53 -19.10 -5.02 13.25
C ASP A 53 -17.95 -5.64 12.44
N GLY A 54 -16.74 -5.04 12.49
CA GLY A 54 -15.57 -5.51 11.76
C GLY A 54 -15.66 -5.29 10.23
N SER A 55 -16.71 -4.61 9.74
CA SER A 55 -16.86 -4.32 8.33
C SER A 55 -15.71 -3.44 7.84
N GLN A 56 -15.20 -3.75 6.66
CA GLN A 56 -14.10 -3.03 6.06
C GLN A 56 -14.58 -2.21 4.87
N GLU A 57 -14.12 -0.96 4.84
CA GLU A 57 -14.32 -0.08 3.70
C GLU A 57 -12.96 0.47 3.28
N ARG A 58 -12.63 0.36 2.00
CA ARG A 58 -11.47 1.05 1.43
C ARG A 58 -11.67 2.55 1.50
N VAL A 59 -10.71 3.28 2.05
CA VAL A 59 -10.76 4.74 2.20
C VAL A 59 -9.67 5.45 1.41
N TRP A 60 -8.63 4.70 0.99
CA TRP A 60 -7.56 5.19 0.12
C TRP A 60 -6.96 4.02 -0.71
N VAL A 61 -6.55 4.21 -1.97
CA VAL A 61 -6.94 5.31 -2.86
C VAL A 61 -8.39 5.07 -3.29
N ARG A 62 -9.15 6.13 -3.53
CA ARG A 62 -10.47 6.07 -4.14
C ARG A 62 -10.63 7.19 -5.15
N PHE A 63 -11.36 6.91 -6.22
CA PHE A 63 -11.87 7.88 -7.16
C PHE A 63 -13.27 8.34 -6.76
N LEU A 64 -14.18 7.40 -6.50
CA LEU A 64 -15.55 7.72 -6.11
C LEU A 64 -15.63 8.11 -4.62
N SER A 65 -16.25 9.26 -4.34
CA SER A 65 -16.45 9.81 -3.00
C SER A 65 -15.16 10.01 -2.19
N ALA A 66 -14.02 10.22 -2.88
CA ALA A 66 -12.70 10.33 -2.29
C ALA A 66 -12.63 11.40 -1.20
N GLU A 67 -13.14 12.61 -1.47
CA GLU A 67 -13.12 13.72 -0.52
C GLU A 67 -13.99 13.45 0.72
N TYR A 68 -15.20 12.92 0.52
CA TYR A 68 -16.09 12.58 1.64
C TYR A 68 -15.48 11.51 2.54
N LYS A 69 -14.93 10.44 1.96
CA LYS A 69 -14.30 9.34 2.73
C LYS A 69 -13.01 9.80 3.40
N LEU A 70 -12.21 10.65 2.75
CA LEU A 70 -11.04 11.24 3.39
C LEU A 70 -11.45 12.08 4.62
N LYS A 71 -12.40 13.00 4.48
CA LYS A 71 -12.83 13.87 5.57
C LYS A 71 -13.47 13.11 6.73
N THR A 72 -14.21 12.04 6.44
CA THR A 72 -14.95 11.29 7.45
C THR A 72 -14.15 10.15 8.10
N LYS A 73 -13.12 9.61 7.43
CA LYS A 73 -12.40 8.42 7.90
C LYS A 73 -10.89 8.57 8.02
N LEU A 74 -10.26 9.42 7.21
CA LEU A 74 -8.79 9.56 7.19
C LEU A 74 -8.28 10.86 7.81
N TRP A 75 -9.16 11.84 8.03
CA TRP A 75 -8.82 13.06 8.78
C TRP A 75 -8.30 12.67 10.16
N SER A 76 -7.09 13.11 10.48
CA SER A 76 -6.35 12.62 11.64
C SER A 76 -5.83 13.77 12.50
N ARG A 77 -5.49 13.44 13.74
CA ARG A 77 -4.73 14.29 14.65
C ARG A 77 -3.49 13.54 15.14
N TYR A 78 -2.41 14.27 15.38
CA TYR A 78 -1.24 13.74 16.04
C TYR A 78 -1.47 13.67 17.56
N ASP A 79 -1.24 12.50 18.15
CA ASP A 79 -1.24 12.31 19.59
C ASP A 79 0.21 12.31 20.10
N PRO A 80 0.65 13.37 20.82
CA PRO A 80 2.03 13.47 21.29
C PRO A 80 2.38 12.47 22.40
N SER A 81 1.38 11.91 23.10
CA SER A 81 1.62 10.95 24.17
C SER A 81 2.01 9.58 23.63
N THR A 82 1.46 9.20 22.47
CA THR A 82 1.70 7.92 21.81
C THR A 82 2.62 8.04 20.60
N GLY A 83 2.81 9.25 20.08
CA GLY A 83 3.55 9.52 18.84
C GLY A 83 2.83 9.06 17.57
N LYS A 84 1.51 8.85 17.65
CA LYS A 84 0.71 8.29 16.56
C LYS A 84 -0.16 9.33 15.88
N THR A 85 -0.40 9.09 14.60
CA THR A 85 -1.46 9.78 13.84
C THR A 85 -2.75 9.00 14.00
N VAL A 86 -3.74 9.57 14.70
CA VAL A 86 -5.00 8.89 15.04
C VAL A 86 -6.15 9.50 14.24
N SER A 87 -7.00 8.66 13.64
CA SER A 87 -8.19 9.13 12.95
C SER A 87 -9.14 9.84 13.91
N MET A 88 -9.82 10.87 13.41
CA MET A 88 -10.86 11.59 14.17
C MET A 88 -12.16 10.80 14.30
N ASP A 89 -12.36 9.74 13.52
CA ASP A 89 -13.50 8.84 13.67
C ASP A 89 -13.21 7.80 14.77
N PRO A 90 -13.86 7.89 15.96
CA PRO A 90 -13.60 6.96 17.05
C PRO A 90 -14.14 5.55 16.79
N ASN A 91 -15.02 5.40 15.79
CA ASN A 91 -15.68 4.14 15.49
C ASN A 91 -14.93 3.30 14.46
N SER A 92 -13.81 3.80 13.92
CA SER A 92 -13.02 3.04 12.96
C SER A 92 -11.52 3.04 13.22
N THR A 93 -10.88 1.96 12.81
CA THR A 93 -9.43 1.79 12.83
C THR A 93 -8.92 1.66 11.41
N ILE A 94 -7.80 2.31 11.10
CA ILE A 94 -7.20 2.22 9.77
C ILE A 94 -6.25 1.02 9.70
N VAL A 95 -6.42 0.19 8.68
CA VAL A 95 -5.60 -1.00 8.41
C VAL A 95 -5.14 -1.01 6.96
N VAL A 96 -4.07 -1.74 6.70
CA VAL A 96 -3.55 -1.97 5.35
C VAL A 96 -3.88 -3.40 4.94
N PRO A 97 -4.48 -3.62 3.75
CA PRO A 97 -4.72 -4.98 3.25
C PRO A 97 -3.41 -5.77 3.07
N GLU A 98 -3.42 -7.03 3.50
CA GLU A 98 -2.29 -7.98 3.40
C GLU A 98 -2.53 -9.07 2.33
N ASP A 99 -3.64 -8.99 1.59
CA ASP A 99 -3.99 -9.90 0.51
C ASP A 99 -2.88 -9.99 -0.54
N ARG A 100 -2.82 -11.14 -1.23
CA ARG A 100 -1.73 -11.47 -2.16
C ARG A 100 -0.35 -11.22 -1.54
N HIS A 101 -0.19 -11.60 -0.27
CA HIS A 101 1.05 -11.44 0.49
C HIS A 101 1.53 -9.98 0.57
N GLY A 102 0.60 -9.04 0.68
CA GLY A 102 0.82 -7.60 0.72
C GLY A 102 1.05 -6.95 -0.65
N LEU A 103 1.00 -7.72 -1.75
CA LEU A 103 1.06 -7.14 -3.09
C LEU A 103 -0.23 -6.41 -3.45
N TYR A 104 -1.39 -6.89 -2.98
CA TYR A 104 -2.68 -6.29 -3.31
C TYR A 104 -2.73 -4.80 -2.94
N SER A 105 -2.24 -4.44 -1.75
CA SER A 105 -2.28 -3.06 -1.26
C SER A 105 -1.36 -2.10 -2.01
N ILE A 106 -0.49 -2.58 -2.89
CA ILE A 106 0.52 -1.77 -3.58
C ILE A 106 0.54 -1.97 -5.12
N ASP A 107 -0.35 -2.81 -5.64
CA ASP A 107 -0.43 -3.20 -7.06
C ASP A 107 -1.17 -2.13 -7.88
N ILE A 108 -2.51 -2.16 -7.81
CA ILE A 108 -3.43 -1.17 -8.40
C ILE A 108 -4.15 -0.49 -7.24
N LEU A 109 -3.94 0.82 -7.05
CA LEU A 109 -4.42 1.51 -5.85
C LEU A 109 -5.94 1.77 -5.87
N ASP A 110 -6.55 1.83 -7.06
CA ASP A 110 -8.01 1.83 -7.22
C ASP A 110 -8.53 0.79 -8.23
N PRO A 111 -8.75 -0.46 -7.80
CA PRO A 111 -9.23 -1.52 -8.70
C PRO A 111 -10.69 -1.35 -9.15
N ASP A 112 -11.49 -0.51 -8.48
CA ASP A 112 -12.91 -0.30 -8.85
C ASP A 112 -13.04 0.65 -10.05
N LEU A 113 -11.97 1.34 -10.45
CA LEU A 113 -11.93 2.21 -11.61
C LEU A 113 -11.80 1.38 -12.89
N MET A 114 -12.95 0.96 -13.45
CA MET A 114 -12.98 0.09 -14.64
C MET A 114 -12.54 0.75 -15.96
N ILE A 115 -12.47 2.09 -16.03
CA ILE A 115 -12.09 2.85 -17.23
C ILE A 115 -10.97 3.83 -16.85
N GLY A 116 -9.83 3.78 -17.55
CA GLY A 116 -8.67 4.64 -17.27
C GLY A 116 -7.77 4.15 -16.12
N GLY A 117 -7.90 2.89 -15.70
CA GLY A 117 -7.22 2.32 -14.53
C GLY A 117 -5.68 2.32 -14.55
N GLU A 118 -5.03 2.57 -15.68
CA GLU A 118 -3.57 2.71 -15.76
C GLU A 118 -3.06 3.88 -14.91
N SER A 119 -3.87 4.92 -14.68
CA SER A 119 -3.49 6.08 -13.84
C SER A 119 -3.38 5.77 -12.35
N VAL A 120 -3.91 4.61 -11.91
CA VAL A 120 -3.82 4.13 -10.52
C VAL A 120 -2.91 2.92 -10.37
N TYR A 121 -2.21 2.54 -11.44
CA TYR A 121 -1.16 1.53 -11.37
C TYR A 121 0.01 2.08 -10.58
N TYR A 122 0.45 1.33 -9.57
CA TYR A 122 1.57 1.73 -8.76
C TYR A 122 2.75 0.79 -8.93
N PHE A 123 2.72 -0.42 -8.36
CA PHE A 123 3.70 -1.46 -8.68
C PHE A 123 3.22 -2.46 -9.73
N HIS A 124 2.03 -2.27 -10.32
CA HIS A 124 1.41 -3.22 -11.24
C HIS A 124 2.35 -3.73 -12.32
N ASP A 125 2.93 -2.83 -13.12
CA ASP A 125 3.78 -3.21 -14.24
C ASP A 125 5.04 -3.95 -13.77
N MET A 126 5.62 -3.52 -12.65
CA MET A 126 6.78 -4.20 -12.08
C MET A 126 6.42 -5.61 -11.58
N ILE A 127 5.28 -5.78 -10.93
CA ILE A 127 4.78 -7.10 -10.50
C ILE A 127 4.54 -8.00 -11.72
N VAL A 128 3.92 -7.49 -12.78
CA VAL A 128 3.67 -8.21 -14.03
C VAL A 128 4.98 -8.65 -14.68
N GLU A 129 5.95 -7.75 -14.82
CA GLU A 129 7.26 -8.08 -15.40
C GLU A 129 8.05 -9.08 -14.56
N MET A 130 8.08 -8.92 -13.24
CA MET A 130 8.73 -9.88 -12.35
C MET A 130 8.10 -11.28 -12.46
N ARG A 131 6.77 -11.37 -12.57
CA ARG A 131 6.10 -12.65 -12.81
C ARG A 131 6.52 -13.28 -14.14
N LYS A 132 6.72 -12.49 -15.20
CA LYS A 132 7.28 -12.98 -16.48
C LYS A 132 8.71 -13.50 -16.33
N TRP A 133 9.53 -12.91 -15.45
CA TRP A 133 10.89 -13.38 -15.14
C TRP A 133 10.93 -14.62 -14.24
N GLY A 134 9.77 -15.06 -13.73
CA GLY A 134 9.62 -16.30 -12.99
C GLY A 134 9.48 -16.17 -11.49
N PHE A 135 9.24 -14.95 -10.99
CA PHE A 135 8.87 -14.70 -9.60
C PHE A 135 7.46 -15.20 -9.30
N GLN A 136 7.25 -15.68 -8.06
CA GLN A 136 5.98 -16.22 -7.58
C GLN A 136 5.51 -15.47 -6.34
N GLU A 137 4.28 -14.96 -6.39
CA GLU A 137 3.62 -14.36 -5.24
C GLU A 137 3.59 -15.35 -4.07
N GLY A 138 3.97 -14.91 -2.88
CA GLY A 138 3.95 -15.74 -1.67
C GLY A 138 5.12 -16.71 -1.52
N LYS A 139 6.01 -16.81 -2.51
CA LYS A 139 7.24 -17.62 -2.43
C LYS A 139 8.49 -16.80 -2.67
N THR A 140 8.53 -16.01 -3.74
CA THR A 140 9.67 -15.18 -4.11
C THR A 140 9.31 -13.72 -4.38
N LEU A 141 8.02 -13.36 -4.37
CA LEU A 141 7.55 -11.99 -4.55
C LEU A 141 6.51 -11.63 -3.49
N PHE A 142 6.76 -10.51 -2.81
CA PHE A 142 5.97 -10.06 -1.67
C PHE A 142 5.85 -8.54 -1.68
N GLY A 143 4.77 -8.03 -1.08
CA GLY A 143 4.57 -6.60 -0.88
C GLY A 143 4.49 -6.27 0.61
N PHE A 144 4.82 -5.02 0.94
CA PHE A 144 4.66 -4.46 2.27
C PHE A 144 4.04 -3.07 2.19
N GLY A 145 2.70 -3.04 2.14
CA GLY A 145 1.96 -1.81 2.36
C GLY A 145 2.01 -1.38 3.82
N TYR A 146 2.03 -0.07 4.06
CA TYR A 146 2.05 0.50 5.41
C TYR A 146 1.18 1.76 5.49
N ASP A 147 0.77 2.13 6.71
CA ASP A 147 0.05 3.40 6.91
C ASP A 147 1.06 4.54 6.81
N PHE A 148 1.18 5.08 5.60
CA PHE A 148 2.11 6.16 5.26
C PHE A 148 1.84 7.48 5.99
N ARG A 149 0.73 7.59 6.74
CA ARG A 149 0.43 8.75 7.60
C ARG A 149 1.17 8.68 8.94
N GLN A 150 1.67 7.50 9.32
CA GLN A 150 2.43 7.30 10.54
C GLN A 150 3.89 7.71 10.34
N SER A 151 4.57 7.99 11.46
CA SER A 151 6.02 8.14 11.46
C SER A 151 6.71 6.89 10.92
N ASN A 152 7.71 7.07 10.05
CA ASN A 152 8.58 5.99 9.57
C ASN A 152 9.40 5.32 10.70
N ARG A 153 9.35 5.86 11.94
CA ARG A 153 10.00 5.30 13.12
C ARG A 153 9.00 4.70 14.12
N LEU A 154 7.71 4.63 13.77
CA LEU A 154 6.69 4.07 14.64
C LEU A 154 7.01 2.59 14.90
N GLN A 155 7.15 2.22 16.17
CA GLN A 155 7.58 0.89 16.59
C GLN A 155 6.71 -0.22 15.97
N GLU A 156 5.39 -0.02 15.93
CA GLU A 156 4.44 -0.99 15.37
C GLU A 156 4.68 -1.27 13.88
N THR A 157 5.12 -0.25 13.13
CA THR A 157 5.47 -0.43 11.71
C THR A 157 6.80 -1.16 11.57
N MET A 158 7.78 -0.87 12.43
CA MET A 158 9.05 -1.59 12.46
C MET A 158 8.83 -3.06 12.82
N ASP A 159 8.03 -3.36 13.83
CA ASP A 159 7.74 -4.73 14.27
C ASP A 159 7.00 -5.53 13.18
N ARG A 160 6.04 -4.90 12.49
CA ARG A 160 5.38 -5.50 11.32
C ARG A 160 6.38 -5.78 10.19
N LEU A 161 7.32 -4.88 9.92
CA LEU A 161 8.34 -5.11 8.89
C LEU A 161 9.29 -6.24 9.29
N ALA A 162 9.71 -6.31 10.55
CA ALA A 162 10.53 -7.42 11.07
C ALA A 162 9.81 -8.77 10.91
N ALA A 163 8.55 -8.86 11.35
CA ALA A 163 7.73 -10.05 11.20
C ALA A 163 7.53 -10.44 9.73
N LYS A 164 7.35 -9.45 8.84
CA LYS A 164 7.25 -9.68 7.40
C LYS A 164 8.54 -10.29 6.84
N LEU A 165 9.70 -9.72 7.17
CA LEU A 165 11.00 -10.23 6.72
C LEU A 165 11.23 -11.68 7.19
N GLU A 166 10.91 -11.98 8.45
CA GLU A 166 11.00 -13.35 8.96
C GLU A 166 10.07 -14.31 8.19
N SER A 167 8.81 -13.91 7.96
CA SER A 167 7.84 -14.73 7.23
C SER A 167 8.32 -15.05 5.81
N ILE A 168 8.91 -14.07 5.12
CA ILE A 168 9.44 -14.22 3.77
C ILE A 168 10.65 -15.14 3.77
N TYR A 169 11.59 -14.93 4.70
CA TYR A 169 12.78 -15.75 4.82
C TYR A 169 12.42 -17.24 5.00
N ASN A 170 11.43 -17.53 5.84
CA ASN A 170 10.93 -18.88 6.06
C ASN A 170 10.23 -19.44 4.80
N ALA A 171 9.36 -18.65 4.15
CA ALA A 171 8.66 -19.06 2.93
C ALA A 171 9.61 -19.31 1.74
N ALA A 172 10.73 -18.60 1.70
CA ALA A 172 11.75 -18.71 0.65
C ALA A 172 12.84 -19.76 0.97
N GLY A 173 12.65 -20.60 1.99
CA GLY A 173 13.59 -21.68 2.32
C GLY A 173 14.91 -21.18 2.90
N GLY A 174 14.89 -20.07 3.64
CA GLY A 174 16.08 -19.49 4.29
C GLY A 174 16.94 -18.62 3.38
N LYS A 175 16.42 -18.19 2.22
CA LYS A 175 17.12 -17.22 1.37
C LYS A 175 16.93 -15.80 1.91
N LYS A 176 18.03 -15.04 1.95
CA LYS A 176 17.99 -13.60 2.25
C LYS A 176 17.24 -12.82 1.16
N ILE A 177 16.67 -11.68 1.56
CA ILE A 177 15.65 -10.93 0.81
C ILE A 177 16.26 -9.73 0.10
N ASN A 178 15.87 -9.51 -1.14
CA ASN A 178 16.13 -8.25 -1.85
C ASN A 178 14.95 -7.29 -1.60
N ILE A 179 15.21 -6.14 -0.97
CA ILE A 179 14.18 -5.13 -0.75
C ILE A 179 14.25 -4.09 -1.87
N ILE A 180 13.11 -3.79 -2.49
CA ILE A 180 12.97 -2.70 -3.46
C ILE A 180 12.00 -1.68 -2.87
N THR A 181 12.47 -0.46 -2.68
CA THR A 181 11.67 0.62 -2.08
C THR A 181 11.48 1.76 -3.07
N HIS A 182 10.32 2.42 -3.05
CA HIS A 182 10.11 3.66 -3.79
C HIS A 182 9.91 4.86 -2.85
N SER A 183 10.52 6.00 -3.16
CA SER A 183 10.31 7.30 -2.49
C SER A 183 10.38 7.17 -0.95
N MET A 184 9.33 7.56 -0.23
CA MET A 184 9.29 7.50 1.24
C MET A 184 9.48 6.08 1.82
N GLY A 185 9.18 5.02 1.08
CA GLY A 185 9.48 3.65 1.51
C GLY A 185 10.97 3.42 1.75
N GLY A 186 11.82 4.15 1.03
CA GLY A 186 13.27 4.14 1.27
C GLY A 186 13.66 4.78 2.61
N LEU A 187 12.91 5.77 3.07
CA LEU A 187 13.10 6.34 4.41
C LEU A 187 12.64 5.37 5.50
N LEU A 188 11.53 4.67 5.28
CA LEU A 188 11.06 3.63 6.19
C LEU A 188 12.11 2.53 6.38
N VAL A 189 12.66 1.99 5.28
CA VAL A 189 13.69 0.94 5.34
C VAL A 189 15.01 1.49 5.90
N LYS A 190 15.37 2.74 5.63
CA LYS A 190 16.52 3.39 6.28
C LYS A 190 16.35 3.46 7.80
N CYS A 191 15.18 3.88 8.28
CA CYS A 191 14.88 3.91 9.71
C CYS A 191 14.97 2.51 10.33
N PHE A 192 14.37 1.52 9.66
CA PHE A 192 14.43 0.13 10.10
C PHE A 192 15.87 -0.40 10.18
N MET A 193 16.68 -0.18 9.15
CA MET A 193 18.09 -0.57 9.11
C MET A 193 18.90 0.04 10.27
N CYS A 194 18.65 1.30 10.62
CA CYS A 194 19.37 1.96 11.71
C CYS A 194 18.87 1.56 13.12
N LEU A 195 17.59 1.20 13.26
CA LEU A 195 16.97 0.92 14.56
C LEU A 195 16.92 -0.57 14.89
N GLN A 196 16.91 -1.45 13.87
CA GLN A 196 16.85 -2.92 13.97
C GLN A 196 17.90 -3.55 13.05
N SER A 197 19.16 -3.13 13.22
CA SER A 197 20.27 -3.50 12.34
C SER A 197 20.55 -5.00 12.33
N ASP A 198 20.43 -5.66 13.47
CA ASP A 198 20.60 -7.11 13.62
C ASP A 198 19.57 -7.90 12.79
N ILE A 199 18.30 -7.48 12.82
CA ILE A 199 17.24 -8.08 12.00
C ILE A 199 17.47 -7.80 10.52
N PHE A 200 17.84 -6.56 10.18
CA PHE A 200 18.14 -6.19 8.80
C PHE A 200 19.29 -7.02 8.22
N GLU A 201 20.43 -7.11 8.92
CA GLU A 201 21.60 -7.88 8.50
C GLU A 201 21.30 -9.38 8.41
N LYS A 202 20.46 -9.90 9.30
CA LYS A 202 20.04 -11.31 9.29
C LYS A 202 19.25 -11.66 8.03
N TYR A 203 18.24 -10.86 7.68
CA TYR A 203 17.26 -11.23 6.65
C TYR A 203 17.50 -10.59 5.28
N VAL A 204 18.19 -9.44 5.19
CA VAL A 204 18.30 -8.66 3.94
C VAL A 204 19.62 -8.97 3.22
N LYS A 205 19.52 -9.24 1.92
CA LYS A 205 20.66 -9.48 1.02
C LYS A 205 21.11 -8.18 0.35
N ASN A 206 20.17 -7.51 -0.31
CA ASN A 206 20.39 -6.25 -1.01
C ASN A 206 19.19 -5.32 -0.77
N TRP A 207 19.44 -4.02 -0.82
CA TRP A 207 18.39 -3.00 -0.80
C TRP A 207 18.57 -2.05 -1.98
N VAL A 208 17.54 -1.96 -2.83
CA VAL A 208 17.44 -1.06 -3.97
C VAL A 208 16.48 0.06 -3.63
N ALA A 209 16.99 1.29 -3.52
CA ALA A 209 16.20 2.47 -3.20
C ALA A 209 15.94 3.32 -4.45
N ILE A 210 14.71 3.32 -4.94
CA ILE A 210 14.27 4.07 -6.11
C ILE A 210 13.74 5.43 -5.65
N ALA A 211 14.37 6.52 -6.10
CA ALA A 211 13.96 7.90 -5.83
C ALA A 211 13.74 8.21 -4.33
N ALA A 212 14.50 7.58 -3.43
CA ALA A 212 14.36 7.78 -1.99
C ALA A 212 14.90 9.17 -1.58
N PRO A 213 14.09 10.04 -0.94
CA PRO A 213 14.51 11.40 -0.58
C PRO A 213 15.32 11.38 0.72
N PHE A 214 16.53 10.80 0.69
CA PHE A 214 17.37 10.61 1.88
C PHE A 214 17.74 11.89 2.64
N GLN A 215 17.73 13.03 1.95
CA GLN A 215 17.96 14.37 2.49
C GLN A 215 16.67 15.22 2.56
N GLY A 216 15.51 14.59 2.40
CA GLY A 216 14.21 15.25 2.34
C GLY A 216 13.84 15.77 0.95
N ALA A 217 12.65 16.36 0.87
CA ALA A 217 12.07 16.96 -0.34
C ALA A 217 11.49 18.34 0.01
N PRO A 218 12.33 19.37 0.24
CA PRO A 218 11.90 20.64 0.83
C PRO A 218 10.87 21.38 -0.03
N GLY A 219 10.99 21.32 -1.36
CA GLY A 219 10.01 21.93 -2.26
C GLY A 219 8.61 21.32 -2.12
N THR A 220 8.54 19.99 -2.04
CA THR A 220 7.29 19.25 -1.84
C THR A 220 6.70 19.55 -0.47
N ILE A 221 7.51 19.45 0.59
CA ILE A 221 7.07 19.68 1.96
C ILE A 221 6.55 21.12 2.14
N ASN A 222 7.29 22.12 1.65
CA ASN A 222 6.89 23.52 1.75
C ASN A 222 5.58 23.79 0.98
N SER A 223 5.43 23.22 -0.22
CA SER A 223 4.22 23.40 -1.02
C SER A 223 2.99 22.76 -0.36
N THR A 224 3.14 21.53 0.15
CA THR A 224 2.07 20.82 0.89
C THR A 224 1.69 21.57 2.17
N PHE A 225 2.67 22.14 2.88
CA PHE A 225 2.42 22.88 4.12
C PHE A 225 1.74 24.22 3.88
N LEU A 226 2.22 25.01 2.91
CA LEU A 226 1.77 26.38 2.71
C LEU A 226 0.49 26.47 1.87
N ASN A 227 0.39 25.69 0.79
CA ASN A 227 -0.63 25.90 -0.24
C ASN A 227 -1.53 24.67 -0.48
N GLY A 228 -1.15 23.53 0.13
CA GLY A 228 -1.59 22.21 -0.30
C GLY A 228 -1.01 21.83 -1.66
N MET A 229 -0.83 20.53 -1.90
CA MET A 229 -0.30 19.97 -3.15
C MET A 229 -1.37 19.14 -3.85
N SER A 230 -1.56 19.35 -5.14
CA SER A 230 -2.30 18.42 -5.99
C SER A 230 -1.31 17.56 -6.76
N PHE A 231 -1.51 16.24 -6.74
CA PHE A 231 -0.68 15.29 -7.50
C PHE A 231 -1.30 14.96 -8.86
N VAL A 232 -2.42 15.59 -9.19
CA VAL A 232 -3.19 15.34 -10.42
C VAL A 232 -3.49 16.70 -11.05
N GLU A 233 -3.44 16.79 -12.38
CA GLU A 233 -3.67 18.04 -13.12
C GLU A 233 -4.96 17.94 -13.98
N GLY A 234 -5.64 19.06 -14.19
CA GLY A 234 -6.83 19.11 -15.07
C GLY A 234 -8.14 18.65 -14.42
N TRP A 235 -9.04 18.07 -15.22
CA TRP A 235 -10.40 17.70 -14.78
C TRP A 235 -10.40 16.63 -13.66
N GLU A 236 -9.37 15.80 -13.62
CA GLU A 236 -9.15 14.76 -12.61
C GLU A 236 -9.01 15.33 -11.19
N GLN A 237 -8.61 16.61 -11.04
CA GLN A 237 -8.58 17.32 -9.74
C GLN A 237 -9.95 17.43 -9.06
N SER A 238 -11.04 17.40 -9.85
CA SER A 238 -12.42 17.43 -9.32
C SER A 238 -12.90 16.07 -8.80
N LEU A 239 -12.16 15.00 -9.11
CA LEU A 239 -12.50 13.62 -8.78
C LEU A 239 -11.51 13.02 -7.76
N TYR A 240 -10.26 13.51 -7.75
CA TYR A 240 -9.27 13.25 -6.70
C TYR A 240 -9.38 14.24 -5.53
N ILE A 241 -8.63 13.97 -4.46
CA ILE A 241 -8.42 14.94 -3.38
C ILE A 241 -7.69 16.14 -3.97
N SER A 242 -8.46 17.21 -4.18
CA SER A 242 -8.06 18.40 -4.93
C SER A 242 -6.78 19.03 -4.42
N LYS A 243 -6.51 18.96 -3.11
CA LYS A 243 -5.26 19.36 -2.47
C LYS A 243 -4.96 18.51 -1.23
N TRP A 244 -3.80 17.89 -1.18
CA TRP A 244 -3.17 17.40 0.05
C TRP A 244 -2.62 18.60 0.82
N SER A 245 -3.23 19.00 1.93
CA SER A 245 -2.58 19.96 2.85
C SER A 245 -2.28 19.31 4.19
N MET A 246 -1.16 19.68 4.82
CA MET A 246 -0.75 19.13 6.13
C MET A 246 -1.81 19.35 7.21
N HIS A 247 -2.62 20.41 7.10
CA HIS A 247 -3.75 20.68 7.99
C HIS A 247 -4.86 19.60 7.96
N GLN A 248 -4.94 18.78 6.90
CA GLN A 248 -5.89 17.66 6.81
C GLN A 248 -5.37 16.38 7.48
N LEU A 249 -4.09 16.35 7.85
CA LEU A 249 -3.41 15.19 8.45
C LEU A 249 -3.00 15.44 9.90
N GLU A 250 -2.74 16.68 10.31
CA GLU A 250 -2.45 17.05 11.69
C GLU A 250 -2.94 18.47 12.02
N GLU A 251 -4.04 18.59 12.78
CA GLU A 251 -4.44 19.86 13.39
C GLU A 251 -3.79 19.99 14.78
N LYS A 252 -2.71 20.77 14.89
CA LYS A 252 -2.23 21.24 16.19
C LYS A 252 -3.11 22.43 16.61
N ARG A 253 -4.00 22.24 17.60
CA ARG A 253 -4.55 23.39 18.33
C ARG A 253 -3.42 24.05 19.11
N VAL A 254 -3.09 25.27 18.70
CA VAL A 254 -2.45 26.24 19.59
C VAL A 254 -3.48 26.60 20.66
N GLN A 255 -3.17 26.28 21.92
CA GLN A 255 -3.79 26.94 23.07
C GLN A 255 -2.96 28.17 23.41
#